data_AF-A0AA96LTS7-F1
#
_entry.id   AF-A0AA96LTS7-F1
#
_cell.length_a   1.000
_cell.length_b   1.000
_cell.length_c   1.000
_cell.angle_alpha   90.00
_cell.angle_beta   90.00
_cell.angle_gamma   90.00
#
_symmetry.space_group_name_H-M   'P 1'
#
loop_
_entity.id
_entity.type
_entity.pdbx_description
1 polymer ?
#
loop_
_entity_poly.entity_id
_entity_poly.type
_entity_poly.pdbx_seq_one_letter_code
_entity_poly.pdbx_strand_id
1 'polypeptide(L)'
;MAKRFFSNDSFWNTKIEQNPKILSRSDHYIKLMKEADAEGGFHINLHAWTIPVYEVTKDTPKVTVAKRMKDHTGEGSAFYKNSKAFIDQHNDHPRGHGPGFGIDVPIPEDAVPDKESDSHMALVDYEQGIAWDMWAAERKSDGSWWSCTGMTYDLYGSGVFNPADFPIHNGESIHLYGPSRASGVPIIAGLIMHDELTSGKIEHKLACACACVGLLEHVFPPAIWTDGAYPNGIPEGTLIQLDPEVDLDAFGLSQEEKIIAKALQEYGAVMTDYAGGVTLYGEGLWSNKTKSWDGLLDENGLRNIPFDKYRCIESGVTVEKGMVPMPHKLLFKTYYDQTGLPEHDFK
;
A
#
# COMPACT_ATOMS: atom_id res chain seq x y z
N MET A 1 0.69 -23.43 -11.28
CA MET A 1 1.17 -22.72 -10.08
C MET A 1 0.48 -21.37 -10.05
N ALA A 2 0.00 -20.93 -8.89
CA ALA A 2 -0.48 -19.56 -8.75
C ALA A 2 0.67 -18.60 -9.04
N LYS A 3 0.39 -17.55 -9.81
CA LYS A 3 1.36 -16.51 -10.15
C LYS A 3 1.49 -15.60 -8.92
N ARG A 4 2.54 -15.79 -8.13
CA ARG A 4 2.78 -15.09 -6.86
C ARG A 4 3.79 -13.98 -7.07
N PHE A 5 3.56 -12.83 -6.46
CA PHE A 5 4.52 -11.73 -6.44
C PHE A 5 5.65 -12.04 -5.45
N PHE A 6 6.86 -11.65 -5.83
CA PHE A 6 8.10 -11.75 -5.05
C PHE A 6 8.61 -13.18 -4.83
N SER A 7 9.87 -13.31 -4.40
CA SER A 7 10.51 -14.60 -4.13
C SER A 7 9.81 -15.31 -2.96
N ASN A 8 9.92 -16.64 -2.89
CA ASN A 8 9.31 -17.43 -1.81
C ASN A 8 9.89 -17.10 -0.42
N ASP A 9 11.14 -16.65 -0.36
CA ASP A 9 11.87 -16.25 0.85
C ASP A 9 11.78 -14.74 1.13
N SER A 10 10.99 -14.00 0.34
CA SER A 10 10.75 -12.58 0.58
C SER A 10 9.99 -12.34 1.90
N PHE A 11 10.05 -11.09 2.39
CA PHE A 11 9.27 -10.65 3.54
C PHE A 11 7.77 -10.97 3.36
N TRP A 12 7.22 -10.67 2.19
CA TRP A 12 5.80 -10.88 1.86
C TRP A 12 5.39 -12.35 1.86
N ASN A 13 6.31 -13.23 1.48
CA ASN A 13 6.02 -14.63 1.21
C ASN A 13 6.43 -15.60 2.33
N THR A 14 7.02 -15.06 3.39
CA THR A 14 7.41 -15.85 4.57
C THR A 14 6.29 -15.86 5.60
N LYS A 15 5.94 -17.04 6.14
CA LYS A 15 4.97 -17.18 7.23
C LYS A 15 5.47 -16.55 8.52
N ILE A 16 4.54 -16.14 9.37
CA ILE A 16 4.88 -15.81 10.76
C ILE A 16 5.29 -17.10 11.48
N GLU A 17 6.31 -17.00 12.33
CA GLU A 17 6.74 -18.15 13.14
C GLU A 17 5.64 -18.60 14.11
N GLN A 18 5.70 -19.83 14.60
CA GLN A 18 4.62 -20.42 15.40
C GLN A 18 4.37 -19.68 16.72
N ASN A 19 5.42 -19.14 17.35
CA ASN A 19 5.36 -18.46 18.65
C ASN A 19 6.06 -17.11 18.55
N PRO A 20 5.50 -16.16 17.77
CA PRO A 20 6.15 -14.91 17.52
C PRO A 20 6.15 -14.06 18.78
N LYS A 21 7.18 -13.23 18.95
CA LYS A 21 7.18 -12.23 20.03
C LYS A 21 6.12 -11.17 19.72
N ILE A 22 5.17 -11.00 20.64
CA ILE A 22 4.14 -9.97 20.53
C ILE A 22 4.78 -8.59 20.77
N LEU A 23 4.47 -7.64 19.91
CA LEU A 23 4.93 -6.26 20.04
C LEU A 23 4.40 -5.65 21.34
N SER A 24 5.26 -4.98 22.11
CA SER A 24 4.90 -4.38 23.39
C SER A 24 3.76 -3.35 23.29
N ARG A 25 3.60 -2.69 22.14
CA ARG A 25 2.51 -1.74 21.85
C ARG A 25 1.27 -2.40 21.22
N SER A 26 1.20 -3.73 21.13
CA SER A 26 0.09 -4.45 20.48
C SER A 26 -1.28 -4.01 21.01
N ASP A 27 -1.50 -4.04 22.33
CA ASP A 27 -2.80 -3.68 22.92
C ASP A 27 -3.22 -2.23 22.60
N HIS A 28 -2.24 -1.32 22.56
CA HIS A 28 -2.46 0.08 22.17
C HIS A 28 -2.87 0.18 20.70
N TYR A 29 -2.20 -0.52 19.80
CA TYR A 29 -2.51 -0.52 18.37
C TYR A 29 -3.85 -1.17 18.04
N ILE A 30 -4.17 -2.30 18.67
CA ILE A 30 -5.48 -2.92 18.53
C ILE A 30 -6.58 -1.99 19.02
N LYS A 31 -6.35 -1.25 20.12
CA LYS A 31 -7.29 -0.22 20.56
C LYS A 31 -7.48 0.88 19.52
N LEU A 32 -6.39 1.40 18.93
CA LEU A 32 -6.47 2.41 17.88
C LEU A 32 -7.27 1.92 16.66
N MET A 33 -7.06 0.68 16.22
CA MET A 33 -7.83 0.11 15.10
C MET A 33 -9.33 0.03 15.40
N LYS A 34 -9.71 -0.32 16.64
CA LYS A 34 -11.12 -0.32 17.08
C LYS A 34 -11.74 1.07 17.13
N GLU A 35 -10.94 2.10 17.41
CA GLU A 35 -11.40 3.49 17.45
C GLU A 35 -11.46 4.11 16.06
N ALA A 36 -10.61 3.66 15.13
CA ALA A 36 -10.55 4.13 13.75
C ALA A 36 -11.71 3.62 12.88
N ASP A 37 -12.33 2.50 13.22
CA ASP A 37 -13.46 1.94 12.49
C ASP A 37 -14.58 1.48 13.43
N ALA A 38 -15.71 2.18 13.39
CA ALA A 38 -16.86 1.94 14.26
C ALA A 38 -17.62 0.65 13.93
N GLU A 39 -17.48 0.12 12.71
CA GLU A 39 -18.11 -1.15 12.31
C GLU A 39 -17.30 -2.36 12.82
N GLY A 40 -16.00 -2.17 13.08
CA GLY A 40 -15.10 -3.19 13.56
C GLY A 40 -14.66 -4.18 12.48
N GLY A 41 -13.52 -4.82 12.72
CA GLY A 41 -12.89 -5.75 11.78
C GLY A 41 -12.47 -5.09 10.46
N PHE A 42 -11.88 -5.86 9.55
CA PHE A 42 -11.39 -5.34 8.28
C PHE A 42 -12.53 -5.19 7.27
N HIS A 43 -12.62 -4.01 6.65
CA HIS A 43 -13.22 -3.86 5.32
C HIS A 43 -12.24 -4.36 4.24
N ILE A 44 -12.72 -4.64 3.03
CA ILE A 44 -11.88 -5.01 1.89
C ILE A 44 -12.21 -4.09 0.73
N ASN A 45 -11.25 -3.25 0.31
CA ASN A 45 -11.40 -2.42 -0.88
C ASN A 45 -11.31 -3.31 -2.14
N LEU A 46 -12.43 -3.48 -2.86
CA LEU A 46 -12.50 -4.28 -4.09
C LEU A 46 -12.81 -3.44 -5.33
N HIS A 47 -13.51 -2.31 -5.15
CA HIS A 47 -14.06 -1.53 -6.28
C HIS A 47 -13.55 -0.10 -6.40
N ALA A 48 -12.93 0.43 -5.35
CA ALA A 48 -12.46 1.80 -5.26
C ALA A 48 -11.25 1.85 -4.32
N TRP A 49 -10.33 2.81 -4.55
CA TRP A 49 -9.11 2.95 -3.75
C TRP A 49 -8.34 1.63 -3.66
N THR A 50 -8.19 0.97 -4.80
CA THR A 50 -7.42 -0.27 -4.91
C THR A 50 -6.61 -0.30 -6.21
N ILE A 51 -5.92 -1.40 -6.50
CA ILE A 51 -4.91 -1.48 -7.55
C ILE A 51 -5.37 -2.44 -8.65
N PRO A 52 -5.67 -1.95 -9.87
CA PRO A 52 -5.77 -2.82 -11.03
C PRO A 52 -4.38 -3.31 -11.41
N VAL A 53 -4.26 -4.62 -11.65
CA VAL A 53 -3.01 -5.26 -12.07
C VAL A 53 -3.18 -5.80 -13.48
N TYR A 54 -2.41 -5.27 -14.42
CA TYR A 54 -2.44 -5.73 -15.81
C TYR A 54 -1.27 -6.66 -16.11
N GLU A 55 -1.57 -7.84 -16.62
CA GLU A 55 -0.53 -8.69 -17.20
C GLU A 55 -0.10 -8.15 -18.56
N VAL A 56 1.21 -8.02 -18.76
CA VAL A 56 1.80 -7.47 -19.99
C VAL A 56 2.77 -8.48 -20.58
N THR A 57 3.00 -8.37 -21.88
CA THR A 57 3.92 -9.23 -22.62
C THR A 57 4.80 -8.37 -23.52
N LYS A 58 5.76 -9.01 -24.21
CA LYS A 58 6.56 -8.36 -25.25
C LYS A 58 5.75 -7.69 -26.36
N ASP A 59 4.49 -8.12 -26.57
CA ASP A 59 3.61 -7.61 -27.61
C ASP A 59 2.71 -6.47 -27.10
N THR A 60 2.71 -6.19 -25.80
CA THR A 60 1.99 -5.04 -25.24
C THR A 60 2.59 -3.73 -25.76
N PRO A 61 1.76 -2.77 -26.23
CA PRO A 61 2.24 -1.48 -26.69
C PRO A 61 3.05 -0.75 -25.63
N LYS A 62 4.14 -0.13 -26.07
CA LYS A 62 5.01 0.68 -25.21
C LYS A 62 4.67 2.15 -25.37
N VAL A 63 4.52 2.84 -24.24
CA VAL A 63 4.18 4.26 -24.20
C VAL A 63 5.17 5.04 -23.35
N THR A 64 5.27 6.34 -23.63
CA THR A 64 5.94 7.29 -22.73
C THR A 64 4.95 7.76 -21.67
N VAL A 65 5.37 7.70 -20.41
CA VAL A 65 4.66 8.25 -19.26
C VAL A 65 5.39 9.52 -18.82
N ALA A 66 4.77 10.68 -18.97
CA ALA A 66 5.31 11.95 -18.55
C ALA A 66 5.13 12.19 -17.05
N LYS A 67 6.04 12.93 -16.42
CA LYS A 67 5.89 13.38 -15.03
C LYS A 67 4.82 14.46 -14.94
N ARG A 68 3.90 14.34 -13.97
CA ARG A 68 2.89 15.39 -13.70
C ARG A 68 2.87 15.92 -12.27
N MET A 69 3.76 15.45 -11.39
CA MET A 69 3.74 15.79 -9.96
C MET A 69 3.52 17.29 -9.69
N LYS A 70 4.31 18.15 -10.33
CA LYS A 70 4.24 19.62 -10.18
C LYS A 70 2.87 20.20 -10.56
N ASP A 71 2.32 19.71 -11.67
CA ASP A 71 1.13 20.26 -12.34
C ASP A 71 -0.14 19.47 -11.98
N HIS A 72 -0.04 18.51 -11.05
CA HIS A 72 -1.16 17.71 -10.58
C HIS A 72 -2.20 18.59 -9.89
N THR A 73 -3.49 18.30 -10.10
CA THR A 73 -4.58 19.07 -9.50
C THR A 73 -4.87 18.67 -8.05
N GLY A 74 -4.37 17.51 -7.61
CA GLY A 74 -4.47 17.01 -6.24
C GLY A 74 -3.14 17.04 -5.47
N GLU A 75 -2.92 16.01 -4.66
CA GLU A 75 -1.87 15.96 -3.63
C GLU A 75 -0.45 16.05 -4.20
N GLY A 76 -0.20 15.51 -5.40
CA GLY A 76 1.10 15.63 -6.06
C GLY A 76 1.66 17.06 -6.12
N SER A 77 0.83 18.07 -6.41
CA SER A 77 1.30 19.47 -6.45
C SER A 77 1.59 20.02 -5.06
N ALA A 78 0.88 19.54 -4.04
CA ALA A 78 1.17 19.87 -2.64
C ALA A 78 2.53 19.29 -2.22
N PHE A 79 2.77 18.00 -2.47
CA PHE A 79 4.05 17.34 -2.19
C PHE A 79 5.22 18.01 -2.93
N TYR A 80 5.03 18.38 -4.20
CA TYR A 80 6.03 19.13 -4.95
C TYR A 80 6.35 20.50 -4.34
N LYS A 81 5.32 21.29 -4.01
CA LYS A 81 5.50 22.65 -3.46
C LYS A 81 6.18 22.64 -2.11
N ASN A 82 5.85 21.69 -1.24
CA ASN A 82 6.46 21.59 0.09
C ASN A 82 7.95 21.28 0.02
N SER A 83 8.31 20.45 -0.94
CA SER A 83 9.68 20.01 -1.11
C SER A 83 10.52 21.01 -1.92
N LYS A 84 9.98 22.19 -2.27
CA LYS A 84 10.73 23.24 -2.99
C LYS A 84 12.03 23.60 -2.29
N ALA A 85 12.05 23.60 -0.96
CA ALA A 85 13.27 23.90 -0.21
C ALA A 85 14.40 22.93 -0.56
N PHE A 86 14.11 21.64 -0.76
CA PHE A 86 15.07 20.61 -1.14
C PHE A 86 15.32 20.61 -2.65
N ILE A 87 14.25 20.73 -3.45
CA ILE A 87 14.28 20.75 -4.93
C ILE A 87 15.07 21.95 -5.47
N ASP A 88 14.92 23.14 -4.89
CA ASP A 88 15.58 24.36 -5.37
C ASP A 88 17.06 24.40 -4.99
N GLN A 89 17.46 23.69 -3.92
CA GLN A 89 18.85 23.60 -3.46
C GLN A 89 19.66 22.59 -4.29
N HIS A 90 19.01 21.58 -4.83
CA HIS A 90 19.62 20.47 -5.55
C HIS A 90 18.98 20.27 -6.92
N ASN A 91 19.66 20.67 -8.00
CA ASN A 91 19.11 20.55 -9.36
C ASN A 91 18.74 19.10 -9.74
N ASP A 92 19.45 18.13 -9.17
CA ASP A 92 19.27 16.69 -9.34
C ASP A 92 18.22 16.07 -8.40
N HIS A 93 17.55 16.86 -7.56
CA HIS A 93 16.49 16.35 -6.68
C HIS A 93 15.42 15.57 -7.45
N PRO A 94 14.99 14.39 -6.96
CA PRO A 94 13.89 13.63 -7.56
C PRO A 94 12.57 14.42 -7.60
N ARG A 95 11.73 14.12 -8.60
CA ARG A 95 10.50 14.87 -8.94
C ARG A 95 9.39 13.96 -9.45
N GLY A 96 9.12 12.86 -8.74
CA GLY A 96 8.11 11.87 -9.13
C GLY A 96 8.78 10.55 -9.48
N HIS A 97 8.81 10.16 -10.76
CA HIS A 97 9.31 8.85 -11.21
C HIS A 97 10.69 8.47 -10.67
N GLY A 98 10.80 7.20 -10.26
CA GLY A 98 12.04 6.57 -9.87
C GLY A 98 13.01 6.37 -11.05
N PRO A 99 14.27 6.01 -10.76
CA PRO A 99 15.28 5.82 -11.80
C PRO A 99 14.85 4.83 -12.89
N GLY A 100 14.95 5.25 -14.15
CA GLY A 100 14.66 4.41 -15.32
C GLY A 100 13.17 4.26 -15.69
N PHE A 101 12.25 4.83 -14.91
CA PHE A 101 10.83 4.77 -15.23
C PHE A 101 10.41 5.88 -16.22
N GLY A 102 9.36 5.60 -17.01
CA GLY A 102 8.64 6.58 -17.83
C GLY A 102 8.89 6.48 -19.34
N ILE A 103 9.90 5.73 -19.77
CA ILE A 103 10.15 5.41 -21.18
C ILE A 103 9.79 3.94 -21.41
N ASP A 104 9.17 3.64 -22.55
CA ASP A 104 8.89 2.27 -22.99
C ASP A 104 8.05 1.43 -21.99
N VAL A 105 7.13 2.09 -21.27
CA VAL A 105 6.26 1.42 -20.29
C VAL A 105 5.19 0.60 -21.04
N PRO A 106 5.06 -0.71 -20.81
CA PRO A 106 4.16 -1.58 -21.57
C PRO A 106 2.71 -1.45 -21.07
N ILE A 107 1.97 -0.43 -21.50
CA ILE A 107 0.58 -0.20 -21.04
C ILE A 107 -0.42 -0.77 -22.06
N PRO A 108 -1.29 -1.73 -21.68
CA PRO A 108 -2.38 -2.19 -22.55
C PRO A 108 -3.32 -1.05 -23.00
N GLU A 109 -3.86 -1.14 -24.21
CA GLU A 109 -4.70 -0.06 -24.78
C GLU A 109 -6.00 0.20 -23.98
N ASP A 110 -6.50 -0.83 -23.29
CA ASP A 110 -7.70 -0.82 -22.46
C ASP A 110 -7.40 -0.72 -20.95
N ALA A 111 -6.14 -0.40 -20.58
CA ALA A 111 -5.77 -0.15 -19.20
C ALA A 111 -6.48 1.10 -18.66
N VAL A 112 -7.08 0.95 -17.47
CA VAL A 112 -7.79 1.99 -16.74
C VAL A 112 -7.28 1.97 -15.30
N PRO A 113 -6.61 3.03 -14.84
CA PRO A 113 -6.20 3.15 -13.44
C PRO A 113 -7.39 3.11 -12.49
N ASP A 114 -7.11 3.06 -11.19
CA ASP A 114 -8.12 3.28 -10.17
C ASP A 114 -8.92 4.56 -10.45
N LYS A 115 -10.22 4.50 -10.20
CA LYS A 115 -11.15 5.59 -10.57
C LYS A 115 -11.19 6.69 -9.51
N GLU A 116 -10.62 6.43 -8.34
CA GLU A 116 -10.51 7.41 -7.28
C GLU A 116 -9.25 8.24 -7.46
N SER A 117 -9.04 9.23 -6.58
CA SER A 117 -8.05 10.28 -6.85
C SER A 117 -6.60 9.80 -6.86
N ASP A 118 -6.31 8.64 -6.28
CA ASP A 118 -4.97 8.05 -6.34
C ASP A 118 -4.65 7.49 -7.71
N SER A 119 -5.66 7.04 -8.46
CA SER A 119 -5.50 6.49 -9.80
C SER A 119 -4.30 5.54 -9.91
N HIS A 120 -4.21 4.63 -8.94
CA HIS A 120 -3.18 3.59 -8.91
C HIS A 120 -3.30 2.65 -10.10
N MET A 121 -2.17 2.16 -10.57
CA MET A 121 -2.12 1.13 -11.60
C MET A 121 -0.80 0.37 -11.53
N ALA A 122 -0.88 -0.95 -11.64
CA ALA A 122 0.27 -1.82 -11.74
C ALA A 122 0.27 -2.64 -13.02
N LEU A 123 1.47 -2.97 -13.49
CA LEU A 123 1.70 -3.84 -14.64
C LEU A 123 2.67 -4.94 -14.21
N VAL A 124 2.46 -6.17 -14.69
CA VAL A 124 3.31 -7.31 -14.37
C VAL A 124 3.65 -8.10 -15.64
N ASP A 125 4.94 -8.30 -15.89
CA ASP A 125 5.45 -9.20 -16.91
C ASP A 125 6.07 -10.42 -16.24
N TYR A 126 5.33 -11.53 -16.24
CA TYR A 126 5.78 -12.78 -15.64
C TYR A 126 6.89 -13.48 -16.44
N GLU A 127 6.98 -13.23 -17.75
CA GLU A 127 8.03 -13.83 -18.59
C GLU A 127 9.38 -13.14 -18.33
N GLN A 128 9.37 -11.81 -18.23
CA GLN A 128 10.56 -11.02 -17.94
C GLN A 128 10.87 -10.88 -16.44
N GLY A 129 9.90 -11.15 -15.57
CA GLY A 129 10.05 -10.97 -14.12
C GLY A 129 10.10 -9.50 -13.70
N ILE A 130 9.31 -8.64 -14.35
CA ILE A 130 9.32 -7.19 -14.10
C ILE A 130 7.94 -6.72 -13.70
N ALA A 131 7.88 -5.83 -12.73
CA ALA A 131 6.69 -5.08 -12.36
C ALA A 131 6.89 -3.59 -12.53
N TRP A 132 5.80 -2.89 -12.81
CA TRP A 132 5.71 -1.44 -12.82
C TRP A 132 4.56 -1.02 -11.92
N ASP A 133 4.75 0.07 -11.18
CA ASP A 133 3.65 0.73 -10.49
C ASP A 133 3.62 2.22 -10.73
N MET A 134 2.43 2.81 -10.58
CA MET A 134 2.19 4.24 -10.75
C MET A 134 1.17 4.75 -9.71
N TRP A 135 1.37 6.00 -9.28
CA TRP A 135 0.36 6.83 -8.63
C TRP A 135 -0.03 8.00 -9.52
N ALA A 136 -1.30 8.38 -9.41
CA ALA A 136 -1.98 9.40 -10.20
C ALA A 136 -1.76 9.18 -11.70
N ALA A 137 -1.93 7.94 -12.18
CA ALA A 137 -1.80 7.62 -13.59
C ALA A 137 -3.02 8.11 -14.38
N GLU A 138 -2.81 8.66 -15.56
CA GLU A 138 -3.91 9.03 -16.45
C GLU A 138 -3.46 9.04 -17.91
N ARG A 139 -4.37 8.64 -18.79
CA ARG A 139 -4.18 8.65 -20.22
C ARG A 139 -4.57 10.02 -20.79
N LYS A 140 -3.66 10.64 -21.53
CA LYS A 140 -3.89 11.89 -22.25
C LYS A 140 -4.71 11.66 -23.51
N SER A 141 -5.35 12.72 -24.00
CA SER A 141 -6.16 12.70 -25.22
C SER A 141 -5.40 12.31 -26.49
N ASP A 142 -4.08 12.51 -26.52
CA ASP A 142 -3.18 12.11 -27.61
C ASP A 142 -2.70 10.64 -27.52
N GLY A 143 -3.18 9.89 -26.51
CA GLY A 143 -2.83 8.49 -26.28
C GLY A 143 -1.56 8.27 -25.45
N SER A 144 -0.76 9.32 -25.20
CA SER A 144 0.34 9.25 -24.23
C SER A 144 -0.18 9.24 -22.78
N TRP A 145 0.70 9.00 -21.82
CA TRP A 145 0.33 8.92 -20.41
C TRP A 145 1.07 9.95 -19.58
N TRP A 146 0.52 10.25 -18.42
CA TRP A 146 1.26 10.91 -17.35
C TRP A 146 1.02 10.23 -16.00
N SER A 147 1.94 10.40 -15.08
CA SER A 147 1.79 9.96 -13.70
C SER A 147 2.53 10.86 -12.73
N CYS A 148 2.10 10.88 -11.48
CA CYS A 148 2.78 11.56 -10.41
C CYS A 148 4.07 10.82 -10.05
N THR A 149 3.98 9.49 -9.93
CA THR A 149 5.10 8.61 -9.58
C THR A 149 5.18 7.43 -10.53
N GLY A 150 6.26 6.67 -10.41
CA GLY A 150 6.33 5.37 -11.02
C GLY A 150 7.65 4.66 -10.75
N MET A 151 7.56 3.36 -10.52
CA MET A 151 8.70 2.48 -10.25
C MET A 151 8.72 1.30 -11.22
N THR A 152 9.92 0.75 -11.41
CA THR A 152 10.14 -0.55 -12.02
C THR A 152 10.93 -1.41 -11.05
N TYR A 153 10.53 -2.66 -10.84
CA TYR A 153 11.19 -3.56 -9.90
C TYR A 153 11.07 -5.02 -10.31
N ASP A 154 11.92 -5.85 -9.71
CA ASP A 154 11.95 -7.30 -9.91
C ASP A 154 10.69 -7.94 -9.29
N LEU A 155 9.86 -8.52 -10.15
CA LEU A 155 8.64 -9.23 -9.78
C LEU A 155 8.93 -10.46 -8.91
N TYR A 156 10.13 -11.04 -9.03
CA TYR A 156 10.57 -12.20 -8.27
C TYR A 156 11.62 -11.85 -7.22
N GLY A 157 11.82 -10.55 -6.94
CA GLY A 157 12.73 -10.05 -5.92
C GLY A 157 12.14 -10.06 -4.50
N SER A 158 12.68 -9.25 -3.61
CA SER A 158 12.29 -9.19 -2.19
C SER A 158 10.93 -8.53 -1.93
N GLY A 159 10.41 -7.75 -2.88
CA GLY A 159 9.26 -6.87 -2.65
C GLY A 159 9.49 -5.78 -1.61
N VAL A 160 10.76 -5.47 -1.33
CA VAL A 160 11.19 -4.44 -0.37
C VAL A 160 12.21 -3.56 -1.06
N PHE A 161 11.91 -2.27 -1.19
CA PHE A 161 12.86 -1.30 -1.69
C PHE A 161 14.01 -1.10 -0.69
N ASN A 162 15.22 -0.86 -1.20
CA ASN A 162 16.38 -0.62 -0.36
C ASN A 162 16.41 0.85 0.08
N PRO A 163 16.29 1.18 1.39
CA PRO A 163 16.28 2.57 1.86
C PRO A 163 17.48 3.40 1.40
N ALA A 164 18.64 2.78 1.17
CA ALA A 164 19.84 3.49 0.72
C ALA A 164 19.70 4.11 -0.68
N ASP A 165 18.77 3.63 -1.49
CA ASP A 165 18.48 4.15 -2.83
C ASP A 165 17.58 5.40 -2.77
N PHE A 166 17.05 5.73 -1.58
CA PHE A 166 16.12 6.83 -1.34
C PHE A 166 16.68 7.77 -0.28
N PRO A 167 17.51 8.77 -0.65
CA PRO A 167 18.05 9.76 0.27
C PRO A 167 16.98 10.82 0.62
N ILE A 168 15.87 10.38 1.22
CA ILE A 168 14.73 11.21 1.57
C ILE A 168 15.07 12.05 2.80
N HIS A 169 14.80 13.35 2.75
CA HIS A 169 14.93 14.21 3.92
C HIS A 169 13.66 14.12 4.79
N ASN A 170 13.83 14.10 6.11
CA ASN A 170 12.69 14.14 7.02
C ASN A 170 11.79 15.35 6.70
N GLY A 171 10.48 15.09 6.63
CA GLY A 171 9.49 16.07 6.22
C GLY A 171 9.11 16.04 4.74
N GLU A 172 9.89 15.38 3.88
CA GLU A 172 9.53 15.20 2.47
C GLU A 172 8.61 14.00 2.25
N SER A 173 7.96 14.01 1.08
CA SER A 173 7.19 12.87 0.59
C SER A 173 8.09 11.93 -0.21
N ILE A 174 7.99 10.63 0.07
CA ILE A 174 8.66 9.58 -0.71
C ILE A 174 8.24 9.58 -2.19
N HIS A 175 7.05 10.12 -2.51
CA HIS A 175 6.55 10.20 -3.87
C HIS A 175 7.45 11.05 -4.80
N LEU A 176 8.30 11.92 -4.26
CA LEU A 176 9.30 12.58 -5.10
C LEU A 176 10.33 11.61 -5.69
N TYR A 177 10.56 10.48 -5.03
CA TYR A 177 11.62 9.53 -5.32
C TYR A 177 11.16 8.32 -6.14
N GLY A 178 9.86 8.19 -6.42
CA GLY A 178 9.33 7.16 -7.31
C GLY A 178 8.25 6.25 -6.72
N PRO A 179 8.33 5.83 -5.45
CA PRO A 179 7.36 4.89 -4.90
C PRO A 179 5.94 5.43 -4.96
N SER A 180 5.04 4.54 -5.34
CA SER A 180 3.64 4.86 -5.54
C SER A 180 2.82 4.73 -4.27
N ARG A 181 3.29 4.01 -3.23
CA ARG A 181 2.66 4.00 -1.89
C ARG A 181 3.44 4.85 -0.89
N ALA A 182 2.75 5.51 0.03
CA ALA A 182 3.35 6.44 1.00
C ALA A 182 4.35 5.79 1.98
N SER A 183 4.12 4.53 2.35
CA SER A 183 5.08 3.70 3.10
C SER A 183 6.36 3.34 2.33
N GLY A 184 6.42 3.59 1.02
CA GLY A 184 7.50 3.10 0.17
C GLY A 184 7.46 1.60 -0.09
N VAL A 185 6.27 1.00 -0.06
CA VAL A 185 6.03 -0.41 -0.41
C VAL A 185 5.51 -0.49 -1.86
N PRO A 186 5.94 -1.50 -2.67
CA PRO A 186 5.35 -1.74 -3.99
C PRO A 186 3.83 -1.88 -3.93
N ILE A 187 3.06 -1.24 -4.82
CA ILE A 187 1.59 -1.23 -4.67
C ILE A 187 0.93 -2.58 -4.94
N ILE A 188 1.62 -3.52 -5.60
CA ILE A 188 1.15 -4.90 -5.77
C ILE A 188 1.34 -5.74 -4.50
N ALA A 189 2.17 -5.28 -3.58
CA ALA A 189 2.50 -6.05 -2.40
C ALA A 189 1.30 -6.14 -1.46
N GLY A 190 0.94 -7.39 -1.14
CA GLY A 190 -0.15 -7.72 -0.23
C GLY A 190 -1.56 -7.56 -0.80
N LEU A 191 -1.72 -7.41 -2.11
CA LEU A 191 -3.04 -7.47 -2.76
C LEU A 191 -3.63 -8.88 -2.68
N ILE A 192 -4.91 -8.97 -2.37
CA ILE A 192 -5.70 -10.19 -2.53
C ILE A 192 -6.02 -10.36 -4.01
N MET A 193 -5.46 -11.39 -4.65
CA MET A 193 -5.72 -11.66 -6.06
C MET A 193 -6.93 -12.60 -6.22
N HIS A 194 -7.77 -12.35 -7.21
CA HIS A 194 -8.96 -13.18 -7.50
C HIS A 194 -8.58 -14.64 -7.78
N ASP A 195 -7.45 -14.86 -8.45
CA ASP A 195 -6.97 -16.20 -8.78
C ASP A 195 -6.50 -16.97 -7.53
N GLU A 196 -6.05 -16.28 -6.49
CA GLU A 196 -5.67 -16.91 -5.22
C GLU A 196 -6.91 -17.40 -4.47
N LEU A 197 -7.95 -16.55 -4.37
CA LEU A 197 -9.22 -16.92 -3.75
C LEU A 197 -9.91 -18.08 -4.48
N THR A 198 -9.99 -18.01 -5.81
CA THR A 198 -10.59 -19.12 -6.59
C THR A 198 -9.74 -20.39 -6.58
N SER A 199 -8.43 -20.29 -6.34
CA SER A 199 -7.56 -21.46 -6.13
C SER A 199 -7.61 -22.04 -4.71
N GLY A 200 -8.30 -21.37 -3.78
CA GLY A 200 -8.52 -21.86 -2.42
C GLY A 200 -7.45 -21.48 -1.41
N LYS A 201 -6.46 -20.62 -1.76
CA LYS A 201 -5.38 -20.24 -0.86
C LYS A 201 -4.72 -18.92 -1.25
N ILE A 202 -4.47 -18.11 -0.24
CA ILE A 202 -3.60 -16.93 -0.29
C ILE A 202 -2.38 -17.29 0.54
N GLU A 203 -1.22 -17.25 -0.10
CA GLU A 203 0.04 -17.63 0.52
C GLU A 203 0.90 -16.38 0.67
N HIS A 204 0.46 -15.25 1.22
CA HIS A 204 1.36 -14.11 1.45
C HIS A 204 0.77 -13.17 2.50
N LYS A 205 1.60 -12.26 3.01
CA LYS A 205 1.17 -11.16 3.87
C LYS A 205 0.24 -10.24 3.09
N LEU A 206 -0.83 -9.78 3.72
CA LEU A 206 -1.78 -8.84 3.11
C LEU A 206 -1.35 -7.39 3.37
N ALA A 207 -1.73 -6.47 2.50
CA ALA A 207 -1.60 -5.05 2.75
C ALA A 207 -2.84 -4.55 3.48
N CYS A 208 -2.65 -3.65 4.45
CA CYS A 208 -3.74 -2.94 5.11
C CYS A 208 -3.42 -1.46 5.30
N ALA A 209 -4.45 -0.70 5.63
CA ALA A 209 -4.36 0.72 5.96
C ALA A 209 -5.29 1.09 7.12
N CYS A 210 -5.00 2.19 7.81
CA CYS A 210 -5.78 2.74 8.93
C CYS A 210 -5.78 4.27 8.89
N ALA A 211 -6.75 4.91 9.57
CA ALA A 211 -6.71 6.35 9.84
C ALA A 211 -5.65 6.76 10.89
N CYS A 212 -5.01 5.76 11.50
CA CYS A 212 -4.21 5.88 12.71
C CYS A 212 -2.71 5.67 12.46
N VAL A 213 -2.22 5.97 11.25
CA VAL A 213 -0.81 5.77 10.87
C VAL A 213 0.13 6.67 11.66
N GLY A 214 1.21 6.07 12.18
CA GLY A 214 2.19 6.68 13.07
C GLY A 214 2.93 7.86 12.46
N LEU A 215 2.94 8.99 13.17
CA LEU A 215 3.72 10.17 12.80
C LEU A 215 5.22 9.92 12.93
N LEU A 216 5.98 10.20 11.86
CA LEU A 216 7.45 10.15 11.81
C LEU A 216 8.05 8.80 12.28
N GLU A 217 7.30 7.72 12.15
CA GLU A 217 7.72 6.40 12.62
C GLU A 217 7.25 5.31 11.64
N HIS A 218 8.18 4.49 11.17
CA HIS A 218 7.88 3.30 10.35
C HIS A 218 8.73 2.09 10.79
N VAL A 219 8.41 0.92 10.26
CA VAL A 219 9.07 -0.36 10.53
C VAL A 219 9.64 -0.93 9.22
N PHE A 220 10.97 -1.06 9.18
CA PHE A 220 11.68 -1.66 8.05
C PHE A 220 12.19 -3.07 8.39
N PRO A 221 12.03 -4.07 7.51
CA PRO A 221 11.15 -4.10 6.33
C PRO A 221 9.66 -4.27 6.71
N PRO A 222 8.72 -3.95 5.78
CA PRO A 222 8.96 -3.57 4.39
C PRO A 222 8.86 -2.06 4.13
N ALA A 223 8.32 -1.28 5.07
CA ALA A 223 8.17 0.16 4.88
C ALA A 223 9.54 0.83 4.96
N ILE A 224 9.78 1.79 4.07
CA ILE A 224 11.00 2.60 4.05
C ILE A 224 10.72 4.08 4.33
N TRP A 225 9.44 4.42 4.52
CA TRP A 225 8.97 5.76 4.84
C TRP A 225 7.61 5.70 5.53
N THR A 226 7.10 6.88 5.89
CA THR A 226 5.71 7.04 6.30
C THR A 226 5.19 8.44 5.99
N ASP A 227 3.90 8.55 5.69
CA ASP A 227 3.15 9.80 5.64
C ASP A 227 2.26 10.03 6.87
N GLY A 228 2.36 9.14 7.86
CA GLY A 228 1.53 9.14 9.04
C GLY A 228 1.49 10.46 9.78
N ALA A 229 0.34 10.72 10.38
CA ALA A 229 0.04 11.98 11.04
C ALA A 229 -0.48 11.80 12.47
N TYR A 230 -0.54 10.56 12.96
CA TYR A 230 -1.10 10.22 14.26
C TYR A 230 0.05 10.07 15.28
N PRO A 231 0.21 10.97 16.25
CA PRO A 231 1.21 10.81 17.31
C PRO A 231 0.95 9.54 18.10
N ASN A 232 1.98 8.72 18.31
CA ASN A 232 1.85 7.37 18.88
C ASN A 232 0.88 6.45 18.11
N GLY A 233 0.70 6.70 16.81
CA GLY A 233 -0.08 5.85 15.92
C GLY A 233 0.62 4.52 15.61
N ILE A 234 0.03 3.77 14.67
CA ILE A 234 0.55 2.49 14.18
C ILE A 234 1.54 2.77 13.05
N PRO A 235 2.84 2.49 13.22
CA PRO A 235 3.83 2.68 12.17
C PRO A 235 3.47 1.88 10.92
N GLU A 236 3.61 2.48 9.75
CA GLU A 236 3.67 1.70 8.52
C GLU A 236 4.82 0.68 8.60
N GLY A 237 4.60 -0.50 8.06
CA GLY A 237 5.42 -1.69 8.21
C GLY A 237 5.06 -2.58 9.42
N THR A 238 4.18 -2.14 10.32
CA THR A 238 3.73 -2.98 11.45
C THR A 238 3.01 -4.23 10.95
N LEU A 239 3.42 -5.39 11.47
CA LEU A 239 2.82 -6.69 11.15
C LEU A 239 1.71 -7.06 12.15
N ILE A 240 0.49 -7.21 11.63
CA ILE A 240 -0.73 -7.52 12.38
C ILE A 240 -1.16 -8.94 12.04
N GLN A 241 -1.35 -9.79 13.04
CA GLN A 241 -1.71 -11.20 12.87
C GLN A 241 -3.08 -11.47 13.49
N LEU A 242 -3.96 -12.19 12.78
CA LEU A 242 -5.11 -12.82 13.41
C LEU A 242 -4.61 -13.98 14.28
N ASP A 243 -4.98 -14.05 15.55
CA ASP A 243 -4.46 -15.08 16.44
C ASP A 243 -4.72 -16.48 15.84
N PRO A 244 -3.68 -17.32 15.65
CA PRO A 244 -3.81 -18.65 15.05
C PRO A 244 -4.72 -19.60 15.84
N GLU A 245 -4.99 -19.32 17.11
CA GLU A 245 -5.89 -20.13 17.95
C GLU A 245 -7.37 -19.75 17.79
N VAL A 246 -7.67 -18.70 17.02
CA VAL A 246 -9.04 -18.26 16.77
C VAL A 246 -9.75 -19.25 15.84
N ASP A 247 -10.87 -19.78 16.32
CA ASP A 247 -11.75 -20.65 15.54
C ASP A 247 -12.55 -19.83 14.51
N LEU A 248 -12.19 -19.97 13.24
CA LEU A 248 -12.81 -19.24 12.13
C LEU A 248 -14.27 -19.65 11.88
N ASP A 249 -14.70 -20.83 12.32
CA ASP A 249 -16.08 -21.28 12.15
C ASP A 249 -17.06 -20.52 13.08
N ALA A 250 -16.54 -19.84 14.10
CA ALA A 250 -17.32 -19.04 15.04
C ALA A 250 -17.86 -17.72 14.47
N PHE A 251 -17.38 -17.28 13.30
CA PHE A 251 -17.69 -15.95 12.75
C PHE A 251 -18.62 -15.96 11.54
N GLY A 252 -19.16 -17.12 11.14
CA GLY A 252 -20.12 -17.21 10.04
C GLY A 252 -19.56 -16.83 8.67
N LEU A 253 -18.23 -16.95 8.50
CA LEU A 253 -17.51 -16.56 7.28
C LEU A 253 -17.87 -17.46 6.08
N SER A 254 -17.91 -16.88 4.88
CA SER A 254 -17.92 -17.62 3.61
C SER A 254 -16.63 -18.44 3.42
N GLN A 255 -16.60 -19.31 2.41
CA GLN A 255 -15.39 -20.10 2.13
C GLN A 255 -14.22 -19.20 1.72
N GLU A 256 -14.49 -18.18 0.94
CA GLU A 256 -13.57 -17.18 0.44
C GLU A 256 -13.03 -16.29 1.57
N GLU A 257 -13.90 -15.81 2.45
CA GLU A 257 -13.47 -15.09 3.66
C GLU A 257 -12.59 -15.94 4.58
N LYS A 258 -12.89 -17.23 4.73
CA LYS A 258 -12.04 -18.15 5.51
C LYS A 258 -10.64 -18.31 4.90
N ILE A 259 -10.50 -18.20 3.58
CA ILE A 259 -9.18 -18.24 2.93
C ILE A 259 -8.37 -17.00 3.32
N ILE A 260 -8.99 -15.82 3.32
CA ILE A 260 -8.34 -14.57 3.75
C ILE A 260 -8.00 -14.62 5.24
N ALA A 261 -8.93 -15.06 6.08
CA ALA A 261 -8.71 -15.19 7.52
C ALA A 261 -7.57 -16.17 7.85
N LYS A 262 -7.43 -17.28 7.11
CA LYS A 262 -6.28 -18.18 7.23
C LYS A 262 -4.97 -17.51 6.82
N ALA A 263 -4.96 -16.70 5.77
CA ALA A 263 -3.79 -15.91 5.40
C ALA A 263 -3.42 -14.89 6.49
N LEU A 264 -4.40 -14.26 7.13
CA LEU A 264 -4.19 -13.37 8.28
C LEU A 264 -3.65 -14.12 9.51
N GLN A 265 -3.98 -15.40 9.69
CA GLN A 265 -3.40 -16.25 10.74
C GLN A 265 -1.95 -16.64 10.41
N GLU A 266 -1.68 -17.10 9.20
CA GLU A 266 -0.38 -17.68 8.83
C GLU A 266 0.68 -16.64 8.43
N TYR A 267 0.27 -15.56 7.77
CA TYR A 267 1.16 -14.53 7.22
C TYR A 267 0.92 -13.16 7.86
N GLY A 268 -0.32 -12.83 8.21
CA GLY A 268 -0.70 -11.53 8.74
C GLY A 268 -0.94 -10.45 7.67
N ALA A 269 -1.25 -9.25 8.13
CA ALA A 269 -1.39 -8.04 7.34
C ALA A 269 -0.35 -7.00 7.76
N VAL A 270 0.09 -6.17 6.83
CA VAL A 270 1.12 -5.15 7.03
C VAL A 270 0.44 -3.79 6.90
N MET A 271 0.65 -2.90 7.88
CA MET A 271 0.24 -1.50 7.75
C MET A 271 1.05 -0.85 6.63
N THR A 272 0.41 -0.35 5.57
CA THR A 272 1.14 0.15 4.40
C THR A 272 0.65 1.48 3.87
N ASP A 273 -0.46 1.99 4.40
CA ASP A 273 -1.02 3.25 3.94
C ASP A 273 -1.94 3.89 4.98
N TYR A 274 -2.29 5.14 4.74
CA TYR A 274 -3.38 5.83 5.41
C TYR A 274 -4.71 5.54 4.71
N ALA A 275 -5.78 5.32 5.50
CA ALA A 275 -7.14 5.21 4.98
C ALA A 275 -8.16 5.82 5.94
N GLY A 276 -9.35 6.19 5.46
CA GLY A 276 -10.42 6.71 6.32
C GLY A 276 -11.02 5.70 7.30
N GLY A 277 -10.76 4.41 7.10
CA GLY A 277 -11.17 3.30 7.97
C GLY A 277 -10.06 2.25 8.06
N VAL A 278 -10.39 1.02 8.45
CA VAL A 278 -9.40 -0.08 8.51
C VAL A 278 -9.69 -1.11 7.42
N THR A 279 -8.79 -1.18 6.42
CA THR A 279 -9.08 -1.91 5.17
C THR A 279 -7.94 -2.82 4.73
N LEU A 280 -8.30 -3.89 4.01
CA LEU A 280 -7.44 -4.72 3.16
C LEU A 280 -7.68 -4.35 1.69
N TYR A 281 -6.80 -4.81 0.79
CA TYR A 281 -6.90 -4.49 -0.63
C TYR A 281 -7.04 -5.75 -1.48
N GLY A 282 -8.07 -5.83 -2.32
CA GLY A 282 -8.15 -6.81 -3.41
C GLY A 282 -7.88 -6.17 -4.77
N GLU A 283 -7.42 -6.93 -5.75
CA GLU A 283 -7.12 -6.36 -7.08
C GLU A 283 -8.33 -5.68 -7.74
N GLY A 284 -8.08 -4.59 -8.46
CA GLY A 284 -9.08 -3.85 -9.21
C GLY A 284 -9.47 -4.58 -10.49
N LEU A 285 -10.71 -5.07 -10.58
CA LEU A 285 -11.17 -5.93 -11.69
C LEU A 285 -12.02 -5.21 -12.75
N TRP A 286 -12.24 -3.89 -12.67
CA TRP A 286 -13.19 -3.18 -13.54
C TRP A 286 -12.85 -3.20 -15.04
N SER A 287 -11.59 -3.41 -15.42
CA SER A 287 -11.19 -3.62 -16.82
C SER A 287 -11.13 -5.09 -17.21
N ASN A 288 -11.30 -6.02 -16.26
CA ASN A 288 -11.25 -7.45 -16.52
C ASN A 288 -12.61 -7.95 -17.02
N LYS A 289 -12.63 -8.64 -18.16
CA LYS A 289 -13.87 -9.15 -18.78
C LYS A 289 -14.26 -10.54 -18.29
N THR A 290 -13.38 -11.22 -17.56
CA THR A 290 -13.53 -12.63 -17.17
C THR A 290 -13.56 -12.87 -15.67
N LYS A 291 -13.16 -11.88 -14.86
CA LYS A 291 -13.11 -11.96 -13.40
C LYS A 291 -14.04 -10.90 -12.80
N SER A 292 -14.70 -11.23 -11.70
CA SER A 292 -15.49 -10.28 -10.90
C SER A 292 -15.46 -10.71 -9.43
N TRP A 293 -15.55 -9.72 -8.54
CA TRP A 293 -15.75 -9.96 -7.11
C TRP A 293 -17.22 -10.27 -6.76
N ASP A 294 -18.15 -9.91 -7.65
CA ASP A 294 -19.59 -10.06 -7.41
C ASP A 294 -19.97 -11.52 -7.11
N GLY A 295 -20.51 -11.75 -5.92
CA GLY A 295 -20.91 -13.08 -5.45
C GLY A 295 -19.76 -14.00 -5.02
N LEU A 296 -18.51 -13.56 -5.15
CA LEU A 296 -17.32 -14.28 -4.67
C LEU A 296 -16.90 -13.79 -3.28
N LEU A 297 -16.87 -12.47 -3.06
CA LEU A 297 -16.38 -11.88 -1.82
C LEU A 297 -17.23 -10.66 -1.43
N ASP A 298 -17.62 -10.58 -0.16
CA ASP A 298 -18.26 -9.40 0.43
C ASP A 298 -17.18 -8.50 1.07
N GLU A 299 -17.18 -7.22 0.70
CA GLU A 299 -16.25 -6.22 1.27
C GLU A 299 -16.37 -6.09 2.79
N ASN A 300 -17.49 -6.50 3.38
CA ASN A 300 -17.73 -6.48 4.82
C ASN A 300 -17.62 -7.85 5.50
N GLY A 301 -17.36 -8.93 4.75
CA GLY A 301 -17.37 -10.29 5.30
C GLY A 301 -16.41 -10.49 6.48
N LEU A 302 -15.23 -9.85 6.41
CA LEU A 302 -14.23 -9.91 7.48
C LEU A 302 -14.50 -9.01 8.68
N ARG A 303 -15.51 -8.12 8.62
CA ARG A 303 -15.92 -7.33 9.79
C ARG A 303 -16.45 -8.20 10.93
N ASN A 304 -16.89 -9.42 10.61
CA ASN A 304 -17.32 -10.40 11.61
C ASN A 304 -16.20 -10.85 12.56
N ILE A 305 -14.92 -10.65 12.20
CA ILE A 305 -13.77 -10.93 13.07
C ILE A 305 -13.36 -9.63 13.79
N PRO A 306 -13.64 -9.48 15.10
CA PRO A 306 -13.32 -8.25 15.81
C PRO A 306 -11.80 -8.09 15.99
N PHE A 307 -11.33 -6.83 16.04
CA PHE A 307 -9.90 -6.53 16.20
C PHE A 307 -9.27 -7.08 17.50
N ASP A 308 -10.07 -7.42 18.52
CA ASP A 308 -9.56 -8.07 19.73
C ASP A 308 -9.06 -9.52 19.52
N LYS A 309 -9.27 -10.08 18.32
CA LYS A 309 -8.70 -11.34 17.86
C LYS A 309 -7.35 -11.19 17.20
N TYR A 310 -6.89 -9.95 16.98
CA TYR A 310 -5.65 -9.65 16.32
C TYR A 310 -4.58 -9.23 17.34
N ARG A 311 -3.33 -9.37 16.93
CA ARG A 311 -2.14 -8.97 17.69
C ARG A 311 -1.08 -8.42 16.76
N CYS A 312 -0.32 -7.43 17.22
CA CYS A 312 0.84 -6.93 16.49
C CYS A 312 2.08 -7.74 16.88
N ILE A 313 2.86 -8.15 15.90
CA ILE A 313 4.04 -8.98 16.07
C ILE A 313 5.30 -8.11 15.94
N GLU A 314 6.33 -8.42 16.75
CA GLU A 314 7.65 -7.82 16.54
C GLU A 314 8.21 -8.27 15.18
N SER A 315 8.39 -7.32 14.28
CA SER A 315 8.96 -7.53 12.96
C SER A 315 9.86 -6.36 12.59
N GLY A 316 10.99 -6.62 11.94
CA GLY A 316 11.87 -5.57 11.45
C GLY A 316 12.46 -4.67 12.54
N VAL A 317 12.76 -3.43 12.16
CA VAL A 317 13.40 -2.40 12.97
C VAL A 317 12.60 -1.12 12.85
N THR A 318 12.27 -0.50 13.98
CA THR A 318 11.64 0.82 14.03
C THR A 318 12.62 1.90 13.58
N VAL A 319 12.14 2.80 12.72
CA VAL A 319 12.88 3.94 12.18
C VAL A 319 12.09 5.22 12.44
N GLU A 320 12.70 6.17 13.15
CA GLU A 320 12.10 7.46 13.50
C GLU A 320 12.34 8.51 12.39
N LYS A 321 11.74 8.25 11.23
CA LYS A 321 11.75 9.13 10.06
C LYS A 321 10.42 9.05 9.32
N GLY A 322 10.04 10.15 8.68
CA GLY A 322 8.84 10.22 7.86
C GLY A 322 8.56 11.62 7.33
N MET A 323 7.42 11.76 6.67
CA MET A 323 6.86 13.04 6.27
C MET A 323 6.28 13.78 7.49
N VAL A 324 6.24 15.11 7.43
CA VAL A 324 5.47 15.91 8.40
C VAL A 324 4.08 16.20 7.80
N PRO A 325 3.01 16.19 8.60
CA PRO A 325 1.63 16.46 8.14
C PRO A 325 1.45 17.86 7.54
N MET A 326 1.84 18.07 6.28
CA MET A 326 1.68 19.35 5.57
C MET A 326 1.49 19.13 4.06
N PRO A 327 0.60 19.86 3.36
CA PRO A 327 -0.77 20.24 3.68
C PRO A 327 -1.75 19.19 3.12
N HIS A 328 -1.47 17.89 3.32
CA HIS A 328 -2.47 16.87 3.00
C HIS A 328 -3.66 17.07 3.95
N LYS A 329 -4.81 17.49 3.42
CA LYS A 329 -5.95 17.98 4.22
C LYS A 329 -6.42 16.97 5.28
N LEU A 330 -6.48 15.68 4.92
CA LEU A 330 -6.88 14.63 5.87
C LEU A 330 -5.80 14.37 6.93
N LEU A 331 -4.55 14.13 6.54
CA LEU A 331 -3.43 13.96 7.48
C LEU A 331 -3.28 15.15 8.43
N PHE A 332 -3.40 16.39 7.93
CA PHE A 332 -3.37 17.58 8.78
C PHE A 332 -4.56 17.61 9.75
N LYS A 333 -5.77 17.32 9.27
CA LYS A 333 -6.95 17.23 10.14
C LYS A 333 -6.72 16.18 11.24
N THR A 334 -6.18 15.01 10.89
CA THR A 334 -5.85 13.95 11.85
C THR A 334 -4.84 14.44 12.89
N TYR A 335 -3.74 15.07 12.48
CA TYR A 335 -2.75 15.64 13.39
C TYR A 335 -3.35 16.69 14.34
N TYR A 336 -4.11 17.64 13.77
CA TYR A 336 -4.75 18.70 14.53
C TYR A 336 -5.76 18.14 15.54
N ASP A 337 -6.58 17.16 15.14
CA ASP A 337 -7.56 16.53 16.02
C ASP A 337 -6.90 15.80 17.20
N GLN A 338 -5.69 15.25 17.01
CA GLN A 338 -4.95 14.55 18.07
C GLN A 338 -4.14 15.49 18.98
N THR A 339 -3.63 16.61 18.47
CA THR A 339 -2.68 17.47 19.19
C THR A 339 -3.21 18.84 19.58
N GLY A 340 -4.22 19.34 18.86
CA GLY A 340 -4.63 20.74 18.90
C GLY A 340 -3.61 21.72 18.31
N LEU A 341 -2.50 21.21 17.73
CA LEU A 341 -1.42 22.02 17.18
C LEU A 341 -1.64 22.33 15.69
N PRO A 342 -1.33 23.56 15.25
CA PRO A 342 -1.43 23.94 13.86
C PRO A 342 -0.36 23.27 13.00
N GLU A 343 -0.51 23.37 11.68
CA GLU A 343 0.32 22.73 10.64
C GLU A 343 1.81 23.10 10.64
N HIS A 344 2.30 23.91 11.57
CA HIS A 344 3.69 24.38 11.59
C HIS A 344 4.42 24.16 12.93
N ASP A 345 3.77 23.51 13.91
CA ASP A 345 4.35 23.26 15.23
C ASP A 345 4.76 21.78 15.35
N PHE A 346 5.84 21.40 14.66
CA PHE A 346 6.44 20.05 14.68
C PHE A 346 7.65 19.95 15.62
N LYS A 347 7.61 20.68 16.75
CA LYS A 347 8.73 20.75 17.69
C LYS A 347 9.01 19.45 18.44
#